data_AF-A0A519TK46-F1
#
_entry.id   AF-A0A519TK46-F1
#
_cell.length_a   1.000
_cell.length_b   1.000
_cell.length_c   1.000
_cell.angle_alpha   90.00
_cell.angle_beta   90.00
_cell.angle_gamma   90.00
#
_symmetry.space_group_name_H-M   'P 1'
#
loop_
_entity.id
_entity.type
_entity.pdbx_description
1 polymer ?
#
loop_
_entity_poly.entity_id
_entity_poly.type
_entity_poly.pdbx_seq_one_letter_code
_entity_poly.pdbx_strand_id
1 'polypeptide(L)'
;MDIEQAKALLEKYNSGRCTEDEKSLIEQSFFAFNEQPIDISFKKLKALKKQVAKELPKPNARISSLRISITLLTAAAMIALAVYIVMPQSEQGINQSLTLAESIFPKGNVAVITLANGRAIELDKNKEEIKVNGADLVYSDGSRVYDNYKAES
;
A
#
# COMPACT_ATOMS: atom_id res chain seq x y z
N MET A 1 -20.79 68.66 30.65
CA MET A 1 -21.82 67.75 31.21
C MET A 1 -21.15 66.97 32.33
N ASP A 2 -21.83 66.84 33.47
CA ASP A 2 -21.28 66.10 34.61
C ASP A 2 -21.22 64.59 34.30
N ILE A 3 -20.17 63.89 34.77
CA ILE A 3 -19.92 62.47 34.43
C ILE A 3 -21.04 61.58 34.97
N GLU A 4 -21.63 61.95 36.10
CA GLU A 4 -22.74 61.19 36.69
C GLU A 4 -24.03 61.31 35.86
N GLN A 5 -24.29 62.49 35.30
CA GLN A 5 -25.44 62.72 34.44
C GLN A 5 -25.31 61.99 33.08
N ALA A 6 -24.10 61.95 32.52
CA ALA A 6 -23.83 61.20 31.29
C ALA A 6 -24.06 59.69 31.48
N LYS A 7 -23.65 59.15 32.63
CA LYS A 7 -23.84 57.73 32.96
C LYS A 7 -25.33 57.38 33.15
N ALA A 8 -26.08 58.25 33.83
CA ALA A 8 -27.53 58.07 34.00
C ALA A 8 -28.27 58.13 32.65
N LEU A 9 -27.85 58.99 31.72
CA LEU A 9 -28.40 59.05 30.36
C LEU A 9 -28.13 57.75 29.57
N LEU A 10 -26.90 57.21 29.70
CA LEU A 10 -26.51 55.97 29.03
C LEU A 10 -27.29 54.74 29.54
N GLU A 11 -27.59 54.70 30.83
CA GLU A 11 -28.41 53.65 31.44
C GLU A 11 -29.88 53.73 30.99
N LYS A 12 -30.42 54.94 30.84
CA LYS A 12 -31.75 55.16 30.25
C LYS A 12 -31.80 54.75 28.77
N TYR A 13 -30.75 55.03 28.02
CA TYR A 13 -30.63 54.61 26.61
C TYR A 13 -30.60 53.09 26.50
N ASN A 14 -29.79 52.40 27.32
CA ASN A 14 -29.70 50.94 27.34
C ASN A 14 -31.00 50.26 27.79
N SER A 15 -31.78 50.91 28.65
CA SER A 15 -33.09 50.39 29.11
C SER A 15 -34.25 50.74 28.17
N GLY A 16 -33.99 51.42 27.05
CA GLY A 16 -34.99 51.78 26.04
C GLY A 16 -36.00 52.84 26.49
N ARG A 17 -35.72 53.58 27.56
CA ARG A 17 -36.61 54.62 28.13
C ARG A 17 -36.22 56.05 27.76
N CYS A 18 -35.29 56.21 26.82
CA CYS A 18 -34.87 57.55 26.36
C CYS A 18 -35.92 58.19 25.45
N THR A 19 -36.03 59.51 25.56
CA THR A 19 -36.76 60.35 24.60
C THR A 19 -35.96 60.53 23.31
N GLU A 20 -36.62 60.89 22.20
CA GLU A 20 -35.95 61.10 20.90
C GLU A 20 -34.85 62.17 20.97
N ASP A 21 -35.08 63.24 21.74
CA ASP A 21 -34.10 64.32 21.92
C ASP A 21 -32.84 63.84 22.67
N GLU A 22 -33.01 63.07 23.74
CA GLU A 22 -31.89 62.46 24.49
C GLU A 22 -31.11 61.45 23.61
N LYS A 23 -31.83 60.70 22.76
CA LYS A 23 -31.23 59.74 21.83
C LYS A 23 -30.35 60.44 20.80
N SER A 24 -30.84 61.52 20.20
CA SER A 24 -30.09 62.32 19.22
C SER A 24 -28.83 62.93 19.82
N LEU A 25 -28.88 63.40 21.08
CA LEU A 25 -27.69 63.91 21.78
C LEU A 25 -26.61 62.84 21.99
N ILE A 26 -27.02 61.62 22.35
CA ILE A 26 -26.09 60.49 22.51
C ILE A 26 -25.46 60.13 21.17
N GLU A 27 -26.26 59.99 20.11
CA GLU A 27 -25.79 59.62 18.78
C GLU A 27 -24.81 60.66 18.24
N GLN A 28 -25.11 61.96 18.34
CA GLN A 28 -24.19 63.03 17.94
C GLN A 28 -22.87 62.99 18.72
N SER A 29 -22.93 62.71 20.02
CA SER A 29 -21.72 62.55 20.84
C SER A 29 -20.90 61.32 20.43
N PHE A 30 -21.53 60.22 20.04
CA PHE A 30 -20.85 59.03 19.51
C PHE A 30 -20.22 59.30 18.14
N PHE A 31 -20.91 60.01 17.26
CA PHE A 31 -20.36 60.43 15.97
C PHE A 31 -19.10 61.29 16.14
N ALA A 32 -19.15 62.29 17.03
CA ALA A 32 -18.00 63.15 17.34
C ALA A 32 -16.82 62.39 17.98
N PHE A 33 -17.09 61.32 18.73
CA PHE A 33 -16.05 60.48 19.32
C PHE A 33 -15.41 59.54 18.28
N ASN A 34 -16.18 59.07 17.29
CA ASN A 34 -15.72 58.15 16.26
C ASN A 34 -14.82 58.82 15.20
N GLU A 35 -14.84 60.15 15.09
CA GLU A 35 -13.90 60.93 14.26
C GLU A 35 -12.53 61.12 14.90
N GLN A 36 -12.35 60.76 16.18
CA GLN A 36 -11.05 60.83 16.81
C GLN A 36 -10.20 59.64 16.35
N PRO A 37 -9.00 59.88 15.76
CA PRO A 37 -8.10 58.79 15.44
C PRO A 37 -7.73 58.11 16.75
N ILE A 38 -8.20 56.88 16.93
CA ILE A 38 -7.85 56.06 18.07
C ILE A 38 -6.36 55.75 17.92
N ASP A 39 -5.50 56.50 18.60
CA ASP A 39 -4.06 56.24 18.67
C ASP A 39 -3.80 55.04 19.59
N ILE A 40 -4.16 53.86 19.08
CA ILE A 40 -3.83 52.59 19.69
C ILE A 40 -2.34 52.35 19.46
N SER A 41 -1.52 52.81 20.42
CA SER A 41 -0.09 52.51 20.45
C SER A 41 0.16 51.03 20.16
N PHE A 42 1.08 50.74 19.24
CA PHE A 42 1.46 49.40 18.83
C PHE A 42 1.78 48.47 20.02
N LYS A 43 2.29 49.06 21.12
CA LYS A 43 2.57 48.36 22.38
C LYS A 43 1.30 47.82 23.05
N LYS A 44 0.23 48.60 23.06
CA LYS A 44 -1.08 48.23 23.64
C LYS A 44 -1.76 47.15 22.79
N LEU A 45 -1.70 47.29 21.46
CA LEU A 45 -2.18 46.26 20.52
C LEU A 45 -1.47 44.93 20.69
N LYS A 46 -0.14 44.95 20.87
CA LYS A 46 0.64 43.72 21.11
C LYS A 46 0.27 43.07 22.45
N ALA A 47 0.02 43.86 23.49
CA ALA A 47 -0.42 43.36 24.79
C ALA A 47 -1.82 42.72 24.72
N LEU A 48 -2.77 43.40 24.07
CA LEU A 48 -4.12 42.89 23.81
C LEU A 48 -4.10 41.60 22.99
N LYS A 49 -3.34 41.57 21.89
CA LYS A 49 -3.19 40.37 21.06
C LYS A 49 -2.64 39.19 21.87
N LYS A 50 -1.68 39.43 22.77
CA LYS A 50 -1.11 38.39 23.65
C LYS A 50 -2.12 37.88 24.68
N GLN A 51 -2.94 38.77 25.24
CA GLN A 51 -3.98 38.41 26.20
C GLN A 51 -5.09 37.59 25.54
N VAL A 52 -5.59 38.05 24.38
CA VAL A 52 -6.60 37.33 23.59
C VAL A 52 -6.06 35.97 23.13
N ALA A 53 -4.80 35.89 22.65
CA ALA A 53 -4.18 34.63 22.25
C ALA A 53 -3.97 33.62 23.40
N LYS A 54 -3.99 34.08 24.66
CA LYS A 54 -3.86 33.22 25.85
C LYS A 54 -5.22 32.63 26.26
N GLU A 55 -6.29 33.40 26.10
CA GLU A 55 -7.67 33.01 26.40
C GLU A 55 -8.29 32.14 25.30
N LEU A 56 -7.81 32.26 24.06
CA LEU A 56 -8.30 31.44 22.96
C LEU A 56 -7.89 29.96 23.15
N PRO A 57 -8.81 29.00 22.93
CA PRO A 57 -8.49 27.58 22.96
C PRO A 57 -7.44 27.30 21.87
N LYS A 58 -6.24 26.93 22.30
CA LYS A 58 -5.16 26.60 21.37
C LYS A 58 -5.59 25.37 20.57
N PRO A 59 -5.57 25.41 19.23
CA PRO A 59 -5.77 24.21 18.44
C PRO A 59 -4.73 23.18 18.87
N ASN A 60 -5.18 21.97 19.17
CA ASN A 60 -4.37 20.91 19.73
C ASN A 60 -3.35 20.47 18.67
N ALA A 61 -2.20 21.15 18.61
CA ALA A 61 -1.18 20.99 17.57
C ALA A 61 -0.65 19.56 17.47
N ARG A 62 -0.85 18.77 18.54
CA ARG A 62 -0.46 17.36 18.63
C ARG A 62 -1.23 16.46 17.67
N ILE A 63 -2.47 16.82 17.30
CA ILE A 63 -3.30 16.02 16.38
C ILE A 63 -2.89 16.28 14.92
N SER A 64 -2.42 17.50 14.61
CA SER A 64 -2.00 17.86 13.25
C SER A 64 -0.65 17.23 12.88
N SER A 65 0.34 17.27 13.76
CA SER A 65 1.67 16.72 13.45
C SER A 65 1.64 15.19 13.26
N LEU A 66 0.82 14.47 14.04
CA LEU A 66 0.70 13.01 13.93
C LEU A 66 -0.02 12.59 12.63
N ARG A 67 -1.02 13.36 12.18
CA ARG A 67 -1.68 13.09 10.90
C ARG A 67 -0.77 13.38 9.72
N ILE A 68 0.00 14.45 9.78
CA ILE A 68 0.96 14.82 8.73
C ILE A 68 2.07 13.77 8.61
N SER A 69 2.58 13.23 9.73
CA SER A 69 3.60 12.19 9.70
C SER A 69 3.08 10.85 9.20
N ILE A 70 1.83 10.47 9.51
CA ILE A 70 1.21 9.25 8.99
C ILE A 70 1.00 9.35 7.46
N THR A 71 0.51 10.49 6.96
CA THR A 71 0.33 10.68 5.51
C THR A 71 1.67 10.67 4.76
N LEU A 72 2.74 11.25 5.33
CA LEU A 72 4.06 11.26 4.70
C LEU A 72 4.68 9.84 4.62
N LEU A 73 4.47 9.00 5.63
CA LEU A 73 4.95 7.61 5.61
C LEU A 73 4.26 6.78 4.53
N THR A 74 2.95 6.99 4.32
CA THR A 74 2.19 6.23 3.31
C THR A 74 2.63 6.56 1.88
N ALA A 75 2.97 7.81 1.60
CA ALA A 75 3.45 8.22 0.28
C ALA A 75 4.80 7.58 -0.07
N ALA A 76 5.74 7.54 0.90
CA ALA A 76 7.04 6.92 0.70
C ALA A 76 6.94 5.39 0.45
N ALA A 77 6.05 4.70 1.18
CA ALA A 77 5.82 3.28 1.00
C ALA A 77 5.22 2.94 -0.39
N MET A 78 4.27 3.76 -0.86
CA MET A 78 3.66 3.60 -2.19
C MET A 78 4.68 3.82 -3.31
N ILE A 79 5.56 4.82 -3.17
CA ILE A 79 6.62 5.07 -4.15
C ILE A 79 7.64 3.91 -4.15
N ALA A 80 8.06 3.43 -2.98
CA ALA A 80 8.97 2.29 -2.88
C ALA A 80 8.37 1.01 -3.51
N LEU A 81 7.08 0.76 -3.31
CA LEU A 81 6.38 -0.38 -3.92
C LEU A 81 6.26 -0.23 -5.45
N ALA A 82 5.93 0.97 -5.93
CA ALA A 82 5.87 1.24 -7.37
C ALA A 82 7.23 1.06 -8.04
N VAL A 83 8.31 1.51 -7.41
CA VAL A 83 9.68 1.29 -7.89
C VAL A 83 10.03 -0.20 -7.88
N TYR A 84 9.68 -0.94 -6.83
CA TYR A 84 9.94 -2.39 -6.76
C TYR A 84 9.24 -3.18 -7.88
N ILE A 85 8.02 -2.81 -8.25
CA ILE A 85 7.25 -3.48 -9.31
C ILE A 85 7.78 -3.15 -10.70
N VAL A 86 8.17 -1.89 -10.94
CA VAL A 86 8.63 -1.41 -12.25
C VAL A 86 10.09 -1.73 -12.51
N MET A 87 10.88 -1.88 -11.44
CA MET A 87 12.29 -2.24 -11.56
C MET A 87 12.39 -3.67 -12.09
N PRO A 88 13.03 -3.88 -13.25
CA PRO A 88 13.25 -5.23 -13.74
C PRO A 88 14.04 -5.97 -12.67
N GLN A 89 13.45 -7.00 -12.08
CA GLN A 89 14.21 -7.96 -11.32
C GLN A 89 15.25 -8.48 -12.31
N SER A 90 16.52 -8.13 -12.09
CA SER A 90 17.57 -8.94 -12.66
C SER A 90 17.28 -10.33 -12.10
N GLU A 91 16.89 -11.24 -12.98
CA GLU A 91 16.92 -12.64 -12.65
C GLU A 91 18.38 -12.90 -12.28
N GLN A 92 18.69 -12.78 -10.99
CA GLN A 92 19.91 -13.30 -10.43
C GLN A 92 19.79 -14.77 -10.70
N GLY A 93 20.38 -15.16 -11.81
CA GLY A 93 20.16 -16.42 -12.46
C GLY A 93 20.28 -17.51 -11.43
N ILE A 94 19.14 -18.05 -11.04
CA ILE A 94 19.07 -19.46 -10.70
C ILE A 94 19.16 -20.18 -12.04
N ASN A 95 20.33 -20.03 -12.69
CA ASN A 95 20.87 -21.04 -13.57
C ASN A 95 21.29 -22.21 -12.66
N GLN A 96 20.33 -22.75 -11.91
CA GLN A 96 20.35 -24.19 -11.70
C GLN A 96 20.20 -24.71 -13.11
N SER A 97 21.32 -25.15 -13.67
CA SER A 97 21.35 -26.09 -14.77
C SER A 97 20.49 -27.29 -14.35
N LEU A 98 19.17 -27.16 -14.49
CA LEU A 98 18.36 -28.23 -14.98
C LEU A 98 19.00 -28.54 -16.33
N THR A 99 19.94 -29.47 -16.30
CA THR A 99 20.22 -30.33 -17.43
C THR A 99 18.89 -31.04 -17.69
N LEU A 100 17.99 -30.30 -18.34
CA LEU A 100 16.82 -30.82 -18.99
C LEU A 100 17.42 -31.84 -19.94
N ALA A 101 17.32 -33.12 -19.59
CA ALA A 101 17.86 -34.21 -20.38
C ALA A 101 17.40 -33.94 -21.82
N GLU A 102 18.36 -33.61 -22.67
CA GLU A 102 18.18 -32.93 -23.95
C GLU A 102 17.36 -33.75 -24.97
N SER A 103 16.81 -34.90 -24.58
CA SER A 103 16.15 -35.81 -25.49
C SER A 103 15.38 -36.90 -24.75
N ILE A 104 14.32 -36.55 -24.01
CA ILE A 104 13.22 -37.51 -23.79
C ILE A 104 12.21 -37.35 -24.91
N PHE A 105 12.55 -37.88 -26.09
CA PHE A 105 11.53 -38.17 -27.08
C PHE A 105 10.63 -39.29 -26.54
N PRO A 106 9.31 -39.21 -26.69
CA PRO A 106 8.45 -40.36 -26.45
C PRO A 106 8.87 -41.45 -27.44
N LYS A 107 9.57 -42.47 -26.93
CA LYS A 107 10.07 -43.60 -27.72
C LYS A 107 8.92 -44.57 -28.03
N GLY A 108 7.85 -44.11 -28.69
CA GLY A 108 6.75 -44.92 -29.25
C GLY A 108 6.20 -46.05 -28.35
N ASN A 109 5.52 -47.03 -28.96
CA ASN A 109 5.09 -48.26 -28.30
C ASN A 109 6.32 -49.17 -28.09
N VAL A 110 7.14 -48.84 -27.10
CA VAL A 110 8.30 -49.66 -26.71
C VAL A 110 8.06 -50.19 -25.31
N ALA A 111 7.95 -51.52 -25.20
CA ALA A 111 7.94 -52.22 -23.93
C ALA A 111 9.35 -52.72 -23.61
N VAL A 112 9.79 -52.54 -22.37
CA VAL A 112 11.11 -52.99 -21.90
C VAL A 112 10.90 -53.97 -20.75
N ILE A 113 11.51 -55.16 -20.87
CA ILE A 113 11.51 -56.15 -19.79
C ILE A 113 12.83 -56.02 -19.03
N THR A 114 12.74 -55.71 -17.73
CA THR A 114 13.89 -55.72 -16.83
C THR A 114 13.96 -57.06 -16.11
N LEU A 115 15.03 -57.82 -16.34
CA LEU A 115 15.27 -59.09 -15.63
C LEU A 115 15.72 -58.83 -14.19
N ALA A 116 15.59 -59.85 -13.35
CA ALA A 116 16.03 -59.82 -11.95
C ALA A 116 17.53 -59.50 -11.77
N ASN A 117 18.34 -59.72 -12.82
CA ASN A 117 19.77 -59.38 -12.85
C ASN A 117 20.05 -57.92 -13.31
N GLY A 118 19.01 -57.10 -13.47
CA GLY A 118 19.12 -55.71 -13.90
C GLY A 118 19.35 -55.52 -15.40
N ARG A 119 19.41 -56.60 -16.20
CA ARG A 119 19.47 -56.47 -17.67
C ARG A 119 18.11 -56.04 -18.20
N ALA A 120 18.10 -55.01 -19.05
CA ALA A 120 16.91 -54.55 -19.75
C ALA A 120 16.92 -55.08 -21.19
N ILE A 121 15.81 -55.68 -21.63
CA ILE A 121 15.60 -56.15 -23.00
C ILE A 121 14.49 -55.31 -23.63
N GLU A 122 14.80 -54.70 -24.76
CA GLU A 122 13.81 -53.96 -25.56
C GLU A 122 13.03 -54.93 -26.45
N LEU A 123 11.70 -54.86 -26.38
CA LEU A 123 10.81 -55.71 -27.17
C LEU A 123 10.60 -55.12 -28.58
N ASP A 124 10.41 -56.01 -29.56
CA ASP A 124 10.09 -55.60 -30.92
C ASP A 124 8.65 -55.06 -30.97
N LYS A 125 8.52 -53.77 -31.29
CA LYS A 125 7.24 -53.06 -31.44
C LYS A 125 6.30 -53.67 -32.49
N ASN A 126 6.80 -54.50 -33.40
CA ASN A 126 6.02 -55.16 -34.45
C ASN A 126 5.46 -56.52 -34.00
N LYS A 127 5.75 -56.95 -32.77
CA LYS A 127 5.30 -58.23 -32.20
C LYS A 127 4.39 -57.95 -31.01
N GLU A 128 3.14 -58.41 -31.10
CA GLU A 128 2.09 -58.06 -30.13
C GLU A 128 2.01 -59.01 -28.94
N GLU A 129 2.56 -60.22 -29.05
CA GLU A 129 2.40 -61.28 -28.06
C GLU A 129 3.72 -61.99 -27.76
N ILE A 130 3.95 -62.25 -26.46
CA ILE A 130 5.08 -63.01 -25.94
C ILE A 130 4.54 -64.24 -25.21
N LYS A 131 5.17 -65.39 -25.46
CA LYS A 131 4.91 -66.65 -24.79
C LYS A 131 6.14 -67.08 -24.00
N VAL A 132 5.89 -67.61 -22.81
CA VAL A 132 6.91 -68.24 -21.98
C VAL A 132 7.01 -69.71 -22.39
N ASN A 133 8.17 -70.14 -22.85
CA ASN A 133 8.44 -71.53 -23.20
C ASN A 133 9.60 -72.06 -22.33
N GLY A 134 9.27 -72.59 -21.16
CA GLY A 134 10.26 -73.01 -20.17
C GLY A 134 11.06 -71.82 -19.64
N ALA A 135 12.38 -71.81 -19.89
CA ALA A 135 13.28 -70.72 -19.52
C ALA A 135 13.43 -69.64 -20.62
N ASP A 136 12.81 -69.85 -21.79
CA ASP A 136 12.91 -68.94 -22.94
C ASP A 136 11.67 -68.07 -23.09
N LEU A 137 11.90 -66.84 -23.56
CA LEU A 137 10.86 -65.91 -24.00
C LEU A 137 10.80 -65.92 -25.53
N VAL A 138 9.64 -66.20 -26.09
CA VAL A 138 9.43 -66.37 -27.55
C VAL A 138 8.23 -65.54 -27.98
N TYR A 139 8.30 -64.92 -29.15
CA TYR A 139 7.16 -64.24 -29.76
C TYR A 139 6.14 -65.25 -30.32
N SER A 140 4.94 -64.78 -30.63
CA SER A 140 3.87 -65.61 -31.19
C SER A 140 4.22 -66.31 -32.52
N ASP A 141 5.18 -65.77 -33.27
CA ASP A 141 5.68 -66.32 -34.53
C ASP A 141 6.82 -67.35 -34.35
N GLY A 142 7.21 -67.66 -33.11
CA GLY A 142 8.29 -68.60 -32.80
C GLY A 142 9.69 -67.99 -32.76
N SER A 143 9.85 -66.70 -33.05
CA SER A 143 11.14 -66.01 -32.91
C SER A 143 11.48 -65.73 -31.44
N ARG A 144 12.76 -65.83 -31.07
CA ARG A 144 13.20 -65.62 -29.67
C ARG A 144 13.20 -64.12 -29.32
N VAL A 145 12.68 -63.78 -28.14
CA VAL A 145 12.75 -62.42 -27.57
C VAL A 145 14.19 -62.06 -27.19
N TYR A 146 15.00 -63.07 -26.85
CA TYR A 146 16.40 -62.93 -26.54
C TYR A 146 17.15 -64.18 -27.00
N ASP A 147 18.17 -64.00 -27.82
CA ASP A 147 19.03 -65.09 -28.25
C ASP A 147 20.21 -65.19 -27.27
N ASN A 148 20.03 -65.98 -26.22
CA ASN A 148 21.13 -66.32 -25.32
C ASN A 148 21.93 -67.46 -25.97
N TYR A 149 22.71 -67.16 -27.00
CA TYR A 149 23.68 -68.12 -27.55
C TYR A 149 24.99 -67.48 -27.97
N LYS A 150 25.94 -67.48 -27.02
CA LYS A 150 27.34 -67.78 -27.34
C LYS A 150 27.78 -68.91 -26.41
N ALA A 151 27.67 -70.14 -26.89
CA ALA A 151 28.56 -71.19 -26.46
C ALA A 151 29.94 -70.86 -27.03
N GLU A 152 30.78 -70.17 -26.25
CA GLU A 152 32.21 -70.11 -26.55
C GLU A 152 32.86 -71.38 -26.01
N SER A 153 33.51 -72.12 -26.92
CA SER A 153 34.35 -73.28 -26.65
C SER A 153 35.64 -72.88 -25.94
#